data_AF-A0A9D8QY57-F1
#
_entry.id   AF-A0A9D8QY57-F1
#
_cell.length_a   1.000
_cell.length_b   1.000
_cell.length_c   1.000
_cell.angle_alpha   90.00
_cell.angle_beta   90.00
_cell.angle_gamma   90.00
#
_symmetry.space_group_name_H-M   'P 1'
#
loop_
_entity.id
_entity.type
_entity.pdbx_description
1 polymer ?
#
loop_
_entity_poly.entity_id
_entity_poly.type
_entity_poly.pdbx_seq_one_letter_code
_entity_poly.pdbx_strand_id
1 'polypeptide(L)'
;MRFYNKIFYDIKHVIPLIGLAGTTMTSCIDFDIREPIKKSDPVIQRDIDLVFNDTTKFDILDVDALLKIINNDTIRRIYLVPVGHWDKYDDESITALRRRLLQQRIALSPKIRGLGDFDFMHGAASHVPMDSMWYVENGWTINNGNQR
;
A
#
# COMPACT_ATOMS: atom_id res chain seq x y z
N MET A 1 -12.95 -62.01 9.15
CA MET A 1 -13.86 -60.87 9.37
C MET A 1 -12.99 -59.66 9.70
N ARG A 2 -12.76 -58.75 8.75
CA ARG A 2 -13.53 -57.54 8.37
C ARG A 2 -13.25 -56.32 9.28
N PHE A 3 -12.42 -55.40 8.72
CA PHE A 3 -12.41 -53.91 8.70
C PHE A 3 -12.83 -53.10 9.97
N TYR A 4 -12.21 -51.97 10.36
CA TYR A 4 -12.02 -50.74 9.57
C TYR A 4 -10.93 -49.77 10.09
N ASN A 5 -10.18 -49.23 9.13
CA ASN A 5 -9.70 -47.86 8.88
C ASN A 5 -9.10 -46.97 10.00
N LYS A 6 -7.78 -46.77 9.91
CA LYS A 6 -7.09 -45.56 10.37
C LYS A 6 -7.44 -44.39 9.44
N ILE A 7 -7.97 -43.32 10.01
CA ILE A 7 -8.18 -42.04 9.32
C ILE A 7 -6.81 -41.35 9.25
N PHE A 8 -6.32 -41.08 8.04
CA PHE A 8 -5.16 -40.21 7.83
C PHE A 8 -5.65 -38.77 7.72
N TYR A 9 -5.22 -37.90 8.64
CA TYR A 9 -5.35 -36.46 8.45
C TYR A 9 -4.16 -35.97 7.61
N ASP A 10 -4.42 -35.59 6.36
CA ASP A 10 -3.46 -34.87 5.51
C ASP A 10 -3.52 -33.38 5.87
N ILE A 11 -2.76 -32.99 6.89
CA ILE A 11 -2.55 -31.57 7.21
C ILE A 11 -1.34 -31.09 6.39
N LYS A 12 -1.61 -30.62 5.18
CA LYS A 12 -0.67 -29.78 4.43
C LYS A 12 -0.54 -28.43 5.13
N HIS A 13 0.27 -28.37 6.18
CA HIS A 13 0.75 -27.12 6.76
C HIS A 13 2.21 -26.93 6.33
N VAL A 14 2.39 -26.22 5.22
CA VAL A 14 3.67 -25.59 4.90
C VAL A 14 3.80 -24.41 5.85
N ILE A 15 4.66 -24.54 6.87
CA ILE A 15 5.14 -23.43 7.67
C ILE A 15 6.21 -22.72 6.83
N PRO A 16 6.04 -21.47 6.37
CA PRO A 16 7.16 -20.71 5.87
C PRO A 16 7.92 -20.18 7.08
N LEU A 17 9.01 -20.86 7.42
CA LEU A 17 10.06 -20.38 8.30
C LEU A 17 10.57 -19.06 7.73
N ILE A 18 10.38 -17.95 8.45
CA ILE A 18 10.94 -16.64 8.11
C ILE A 18 12.46 -16.74 8.19
N GLY A 19 13.11 -16.93 7.04
CA GLY A 19 14.55 -16.83 6.88
C GLY A 19 14.97 -15.37 6.81
N LEU A 20 15.39 -14.83 7.96
CA LEU A 20 16.19 -13.61 8.05
C LEU A 20 17.53 -13.84 7.32
N ALA A 21 17.59 -13.47 6.05
CA ALA A 21 18.84 -13.25 5.33
C ALA A 21 19.08 -11.75 5.27
N GLY A 22 19.87 -11.24 6.22
CA GLY A 22 20.45 -9.92 6.14
C GLY A 22 21.54 -9.89 5.08
N THR A 23 21.43 -9.00 4.10
CA THR A 23 22.56 -8.56 3.26
C THR A 23 22.41 -7.08 2.95
N THR A 24 23.21 -6.29 3.68
CA THR A 24 23.94 -5.10 3.25
C THR A 24 23.28 -4.09 2.30
N MET A 25 23.17 -2.86 2.82
CA MET A 25 23.19 -1.62 2.05
C MET A 25 24.21 -1.68 0.90
N THR A 26 23.78 -1.48 -0.36
CA THR A 26 24.39 -0.64 -1.42
C THR A 26 23.84 -0.99 -2.82
N SER A 27 23.14 -0.05 -3.44
CA SER A 27 23.52 0.42 -4.79
C SER A 27 22.88 1.77 -5.01
N CYS A 28 23.69 2.81 -4.82
CA CYS A 28 23.42 4.14 -5.32
C CYS A 28 23.17 4.06 -6.83
N ILE A 29 22.39 5.03 -7.29
CA ILE A 29 22.11 5.32 -8.68
C ILE A 29 23.44 5.51 -9.42
N ASP A 30 23.79 4.61 -10.34
CA ASP A 30 24.71 4.90 -11.43
C ASP A 30 23.87 5.07 -12.69
N PHE A 31 23.68 6.34 -13.06
CA PHE A 31 23.12 6.74 -14.34
C PHE A 31 24.24 6.67 -15.37
N ASP A 32 24.54 5.48 -15.88
CA ASP A 32 25.51 5.32 -16.97
C ASP A 32 24.78 5.10 -18.30
N ILE A 33 24.84 6.12 -19.15
CA ILE A 33 24.26 6.14 -20.49
C ILE A 33 25.21 5.36 -21.40
N ARG A 34 24.85 4.13 -21.76
CA ARG A 34 25.08 3.49 -23.08
C ARG A 34 24.94 1.97 -22.98
N GLU A 35 23.82 1.42 -23.46
CA GLU A 35 23.80 0.27 -24.37
C GLU A 35 22.52 0.34 -25.25
N PRO A 36 22.58 0.01 -26.54
CA PRO A 36 21.41 0.00 -27.41
C PRO A 36 20.47 -1.15 -26.99
N ILE A 37 19.26 -0.78 -26.59
CA ILE A 37 18.18 -1.68 -26.16
C ILE A 37 18.05 -2.84 -27.16
N LYS A 38 18.43 -4.05 -26.74
CA LYS A 38 18.09 -5.29 -27.46
C LYS A 38 16.58 -5.49 -27.35
N LYS A 39 15.91 -5.55 -28.50
CA LYS A 39 14.51 -5.98 -28.63
C LYS A 39 14.36 -7.42 -28.11
N SER A 40 14.02 -7.59 -26.83
CA SER A 40 13.30 -8.74 -26.24
C SER A 40 13.40 -8.81 -24.71
N ASP A 41 13.81 -7.74 -24.03
CA ASP A 41 13.74 -7.74 -22.57
C ASP A 41 12.27 -7.70 -22.11
N PRO A 42 11.86 -8.56 -21.16
CA PRO A 42 10.53 -8.47 -20.56
C PRO A 42 10.38 -7.07 -19.97
N VAL A 43 9.24 -6.43 -20.22
CA VAL A 43 8.92 -5.14 -19.59
C VAL A 43 8.95 -5.37 -18.07
N ILE A 44 10.04 -4.96 -17.41
CA ILE A 44 10.20 -5.09 -15.97
C ILE A 44 9.15 -4.18 -15.35
N GLN A 45 8.05 -4.77 -14.87
CA GLN A 45 7.02 -3.99 -14.20
C GLN A 45 7.53 -3.58 -12.83
N ARG A 46 7.44 -2.28 -12.53
CA ARG A 46 7.83 -1.70 -11.26
C ARG A 46 6.63 -1.28 -10.44
N ASP A 47 6.83 -1.26 -9.13
CA ASP A 47 5.90 -0.60 -8.20
C ASP A 47 6.36 0.84 -8.02
N ILE A 48 5.41 1.75 -7.75
CA ILE A 48 5.70 3.16 -7.52
C ILE A 48 5.00 3.67 -6.27
N ASP A 49 5.61 4.66 -5.63
CA ASP A 49 5.09 5.32 -4.44
C ASP A 49 4.67 6.76 -4.80
N LEU A 50 3.39 7.06 -4.60
CA LEU A 50 2.81 8.39 -4.76
C LEU A 50 2.59 9.00 -3.39
N VAL A 51 3.51 9.89 -3.04
CA VAL A 51 3.55 10.55 -1.75
C VAL A 51 2.60 11.76 -1.74
N PHE A 52 1.71 11.83 -0.74
CA PHE A 52 0.78 12.94 -0.55
C PHE A 52 0.76 13.47 0.90
N ASN A 53 0.41 14.73 1.08
CA ASN A 53 0.29 15.41 2.37
C ASN A 53 -0.91 16.35 2.38
N ASP A 54 -1.27 16.82 3.57
CA ASP A 54 -2.41 17.71 3.81
C ASP A 54 -2.28 19.11 3.17
N THR A 55 -1.05 19.57 2.90
CA THR A 55 -0.78 20.97 2.57
C THR A 55 -0.49 21.25 1.09
N THR A 56 0.09 20.32 0.34
CA THR A 56 0.71 20.63 -0.95
C THR A 56 0.58 19.54 -2.02
N LYS A 57 -0.07 18.39 -1.76
CA LYS A 57 0.00 17.24 -2.65
C LYS A 57 -1.30 16.47 -2.87
N PHE A 58 -2.45 17.14 -2.87
CA PHE A 58 -3.66 16.54 -3.47
C PHE A 58 -3.60 16.51 -5.01
N ASP A 59 -2.78 17.37 -5.63
CA ASP A 59 -2.62 17.43 -7.09
C ASP A 59 -2.01 16.16 -7.68
N ILE A 60 -1.15 15.45 -6.92
CA ILE A 60 -0.60 14.14 -7.34
C ILE A 60 -1.70 13.05 -7.32
N LEU A 61 -2.77 13.28 -6.56
CA LEU A 61 -3.96 12.43 -6.50
C LEU A 61 -5.08 12.96 -7.43
N ASP A 62 -4.76 13.91 -8.31
CA ASP A 62 -5.63 14.29 -9.40
C ASP A 62 -5.95 13.07 -10.29
N VAL A 63 -7.20 12.98 -10.72
CA VAL A 63 -7.70 11.81 -11.43
C VAL A 63 -7.02 11.67 -12.79
N ASP A 64 -6.80 12.76 -13.51
CA ASP A 64 -6.18 12.73 -14.84
C ASP A 64 -4.69 12.36 -14.76
N ALA A 65 -4.01 12.85 -13.73
CA ALA A 65 -2.63 12.45 -13.44
C ALA A 65 -2.53 10.96 -13.12
N LEU A 66 -3.41 10.44 -12.25
CA LEU A 66 -3.46 9.03 -11.90
C LEU A 66 -3.77 8.13 -13.10
N LEU A 67 -4.72 8.51 -13.96
CA LEU A 67 -5.06 7.72 -15.15
C LEU A 67 -3.88 7.55 -16.11
N LYS A 68 -3.04 8.58 -16.29
CA LYS A 68 -1.80 8.48 -17.09
C LYS A 68 -0.84 7.44 -16.52
N ILE A 69 -0.76 7.34 -15.20
CA ILE A 69 0.10 6.39 -14.50
C ILE A 69 -0.49 4.97 -14.55
N ILE A 70 -1.80 4.82 -14.31
CA ILE A 70 -2.50 3.54 -14.33
C ILE A 70 -2.37 2.85 -15.70
N ASN A 71 -2.52 3.65 -16.76
CA ASN A 71 -2.43 3.20 -18.15
C ASN A 71 -1.00 2.85 -18.58
N ASN A 72 0.01 3.08 -17.74
CA ASN A 72 1.38 2.67 -18.02
C ASN A 72 1.57 1.17 -17.70
N ASP A 73 1.86 0.42 -18.74
CA ASP A 73 2.06 -1.04 -18.77
C ASP A 73 3.27 -1.48 -17.94
N THR A 74 4.24 -0.58 -17.75
CA THR A 74 5.44 -0.79 -16.93
C THR A 74 5.16 -0.69 -15.44
N ILE A 75 3.96 -0.28 -15.03
CA ILE A 75 3.58 -0.09 -13.63
C ILE A 75 2.66 -1.21 -13.19
N ARG A 76 3.13 -1.98 -12.19
CA ARG A 76 2.40 -3.10 -11.60
C ARG A 76 1.49 -2.64 -10.47
N ARG A 77 2.02 -1.86 -9.52
CA ARG A 77 1.28 -1.32 -8.38
C ARG A 77 1.61 0.15 -8.14
N ILE A 78 0.62 0.84 -7.59
CA ILE A 78 0.70 2.25 -7.22
C ILE A 78 0.35 2.33 -5.74
N TYR A 79 1.32 2.72 -4.91
CA TYR A 79 1.13 2.89 -3.48
C TYR A 79 0.87 4.35 -3.16
N LEU A 80 -0.24 4.65 -2.49
CA LEU A 80 -0.56 5.98 -2.00
C LEU A 80 0.02 6.12 -0.59
N VAL A 81 1.06 6.94 -0.44
CA VAL A 81 1.84 7.06 0.80
C VAL A 81 1.54 8.41 1.47
N PRO A 82 0.86 8.44 2.63
CA PRO A 82 0.69 9.67 3.38
C PRO A 82 2.04 10.06 4.01
N VAL A 83 2.38 11.34 3.95
CA VAL A 83 3.53 11.91 4.64
C VAL A 83 3.15 13.19 5.36
N GLY A 84 3.93 13.52 6.39
CA GLY A 84 3.65 14.65 7.27
C GLY A 84 2.84 14.22 8.49
N HIS A 85 2.22 15.20 9.13
CA HIS A 85 1.44 15.00 10.36
C HIS A 85 -0.05 15.12 10.05
N TRP A 86 -0.79 14.08 10.39
CA TRP A 86 -2.24 13.96 10.24
C TRP A 86 -2.94 14.04 11.62
N ASP A 87 -2.21 14.44 12.66
CA ASP A 87 -2.64 14.54 14.07
C ASP A 87 -3.76 15.54 14.32
N LYS A 88 -4.06 16.39 13.34
CA LYS A 88 -5.19 17.34 13.35
C LYS A 88 -6.47 16.78 12.75
N TYR A 89 -6.42 15.59 12.14
CA TYR A 89 -7.59 14.99 11.51
C TYR A 89 -8.46 14.35 12.58
N ASP A 90 -9.59 15.00 12.85
CA ASP A 90 -10.69 14.49 13.68
C ASP A 90 -11.53 13.44 12.94
N ASP A 91 -12.57 12.93 13.61
CA ASP A 91 -13.46 11.89 13.10
C ASP A 91 -14.16 12.30 11.80
N GLU A 92 -14.61 13.55 11.70
CA GLU A 92 -15.18 14.10 10.47
C GLU A 92 -14.14 14.16 9.34
N SER A 93 -12.93 14.62 9.64
CA SER A 93 -11.83 14.74 8.68
C SER A 93 -11.35 13.38 8.17
N ILE A 94 -11.23 12.38 9.04
CA ILE A 94 -10.90 10.99 8.68
C ILE A 94 -11.93 10.43 7.70
N THR A 95 -13.21 10.65 7.99
CA THR A 95 -14.32 10.19 7.15
C THR A 95 -14.33 10.93 5.80
N ALA A 96 -14.10 12.24 5.83
CA ALA A 96 -14.06 13.08 4.64
C ALA A 96 -12.90 12.69 3.72
N LEU A 97 -11.69 12.51 4.27
CA LEU A 97 -10.49 12.07 3.54
C LEU A 97 -10.74 10.75 2.80
N ARG A 98 -11.34 9.77 3.50
CA ARG A 98 -11.71 8.49 2.88
C ARG A 98 -12.67 8.72 1.70
N ARG A 99 -13.84 9.30 1.98
CA ARG A 99 -14.98 9.26 1.05
C ARG A 99 -14.80 10.21 -0.13
N ARG A 100 -14.21 11.37 0.11
CA ARG A 100 -14.05 12.41 -0.92
C ARG A 100 -12.80 12.21 -1.77
N LEU A 101 -11.78 11.56 -1.22
CA LEU A 101 -10.50 11.44 -1.88
C LEU A 101 -10.10 9.98 -2.15
N LEU A 102 -9.70 9.26 -1.10
CA LEU A 102 -8.96 8.01 -1.23
C LEU A 102 -9.80 6.88 -1.83
N GLN A 103 -11.05 6.75 -1.40
CA GLN A 103 -11.95 5.70 -1.89
C GLN A 103 -12.19 5.83 -3.39
N GLN A 104 -12.38 7.05 -3.87
CA GLN A 104 -12.56 7.31 -5.30
C GLN A 104 -11.29 6.95 -6.08
N ARG A 105 -10.09 7.18 -5.51
CA ARG A 105 -8.83 6.92 -6.22
C ARG A 105 -8.52 5.44 -6.28
N ILE A 106 -8.70 4.72 -5.17
CA ILE A 106 -8.57 3.26 -5.15
C ILE A 106 -9.55 2.59 -6.12
N ALA A 107 -10.77 3.12 -6.25
CA ALA A 107 -11.78 2.58 -7.17
C ALA A 107 -11.40 2.71 -8.66
N LEU A 108 -10.43 3.58 -9.03
CA LEU A 108 -10.02 3.76 -10.42
C LEU A 108 -9.29 2.53 -10.98
N SER A 109 -8.55 1.80 -10.15
CA SER A 109 -7.78 0.65 -10.62
C SER A 109 -7.41 -0.30 -9.48
N PRO A 110 -7.46 -1.63 -9.70
CA PRO A 110 -6.97 -2.61 -8.74
C PRO A 110 -5.45 -2.53 -8.51
N LYS A 111 -4.71 -1.77 -9.33
CA LYS A 111 -3.29 -1.50 -9.14
C LYS A 111 -3.01 -0.57 -7.96
N ILE A 112 -4.00 0.20 -7.51
CA ILE A 112 -3.83 1.21 -6.46
C ILE A 112 -4.04 0.58 -5.08
N ARG A 113 -3.12 0.84 -4.15
CA ARG A 113 -3.19 0.42 -2.76
C ARG A 113 -2.68 1.53 -1.83
N GLY A 114 -3.13 1.49 -0.59
CA GLY A 114 -2.53 2.25 0.50
C GLY A 114 -1.20 1.65 0.94
N LEU A 115 -0.32 2.50 1.44
CA LEU A 115 0.90 2.12 2.13
C LEU A 115 1.28 3.24 3.10
N GLY A 116 1.85 2.90 4.25
CA GLY A 116 2.31 3.87 5.25
C GLY A 116 1.28 4.17 6.33
N ASP A 117 1.71 4.97 7.29
CA ASP A 117 0.98 5.23 8.53
C ASP A 117 0.28 6.59 8.54
N PHE A 118 -0.96 6.60 9.01
CA PHE A 118 -1.64 7.81 9.47
C PHE A 118 -1.49 7.96 10.98
N ASP A 119 -1.04 9.13 11.42
CA ASP A 119 -0.94 9.55 12.82
C ASP A 119 -2.13 10.45 13.19
N PHE A 120 -3.37 9.97 12.99
CA PHE A 120 -4.58 10.74 13.26
C PHE A 120 -4.71 11.24 14.70
N MET A 121 -5.58 12.24 14.91
CA MET A 121 -5.87 12.79 16.23
C MET A 121 -6.20 11.67 17.23
N HIS A 122 -5.65 11.77 18.45
CA HIS A 122 -5.80 10.74 19.46
C HIS A 122 -7.28 10.40 19.72
N GLY A 123 -7.64 9.12 19.58
CA GLY A 123 -9.00 8.62 19.77
C GLY A 123 -9.97 8.86 18.60
N ALA A 124 -9.64 9.73 17.63
CA ALA A 124 -10.54 10.04 16.51
C ALA A 124 -10.86 8.82 15.65
N ALA A 125 -9.85 8.02 15.31
CA ALA A 125 -10.03 6.75 14.59
C ALA A 125 -10.98 5.77 15.32
N SER A 126 -10.92 5.74 16.66
CA SER A 126 -11.80 4.87 17.47
C SER A 126 -13.27 5.30 17.42
N HIS A 127 -13.56 6.57 17.14
CA HIS A 127 -14.94 7.06 16.97
C HIS A 127 -15.55 6.69 15.62
N VAL A 128 -14.72 6.39 14.61
CA VAL A 128 -15.13 6.00 13.26
C VAL A 128 -14.58 4.62 12.88
N PRO A 129 -14.93 3.56 13.61
CA PRO A 129 -14.30 2.24 13.47
C PRO A 129 -14.46 1.65 12.07
N MET A 130 -15.59 1.90 11.39
CA MET A 130 -15.80 1.44 10.01
C MET A 130 -14.89 2.14 9.00
N ASP A 131 -14.58 3.42 9.22
CA ASP A 131 -13.67 4.17 8.37
C ASP A 131 -12.23 3.75 8.66
N SER A 132 -11.84 3.63 9.93
CA SER A 132 -10.51 3.15 10.31
C SER A 132 -10.21 1.73 9.81
N MET A 133 -11.17 0.81 9.90
CA MET A 133 -11.02 -0.53 9.33
C MET A 133 -10.86 -0.48 7.80
N TRP A 134 -11.57 0.42 7.12
CA TRP A 134 -11.43 0.58 5.67
C TRP A 134 -10.00 1.00 5.28
N TYR A 135 -9.36 1.90 6.03
CA TYR A 135 -7.95 2.26 5.76
C TYR A 135 -7.03 1.04 5.88
N VAL A 136 -7.21 0.23 6.94
CA VAL A 136 -6.43 -0.99 7.18
C VAL A 136 -6.63 -2.03 6.09
N GLU A 137 -7.88 -2.27 5.69
CA GLU A 137 -8.22 -3.19 4.60
C GLU A 137 -7.61 -2.78 3.26
N ASN A 138 -7.35 -1.48 3.07
CA ASN A 138 -6.77 -0.94 1.85
C ASN A 138 -5.25 -0.78 1.88
N GLY A 139 -4.59 -1.18 2.98
CA GLY A 139 -3.14 -1.30 3.08
C GLY A 139 -2.44 -0.19 3.88
N TRP A 140 -3.19 0.77 4.44
CA TRP A 140 -2.64 1.74 5.37
C TRP A 140 -2.60 1.20 6.79
N THR A 141 -1.77 1.79 7.61
CA THR A 141 -1.75 1.60 9.06
C THR A 141 -2.24 2.87 9.73
N ILE A 142 -2.93 2.72 10.86
CA ILE A 142 -3.35 3.86 11.69
C ILE A 142 -2.60 3.72 13.00
N ASN A 143 -1.63 4.60 13.21
CA ASN A 143 -0.99 4.73 14.50
C ASN A 143 -1.93 5.54 15.39
N ASN A 144 -2.65 4.83 16.25
CA ASN A 144 -3.34 5.45 17.38
C ASN A 144 -2.23 6.03 18.27
N GLY A 145 -1.93 7.32 18.10
CA GLY A 145 -0.82 8.00 18.75
C GLY A 145 -0.80 7.67 20.25
N ASN A 146 0.08 6.77 20.64
CA ASN A 146 0.29 6.40 22.03
C ASN A 146 1.78 6.19 22.26
N GLN A 147 2.59 7.19 21.92
CA GLN A 147 3.99 7.30 22.36
C GLN A 147 4.42 8.76 22.47
N ARG A 148 3.94 9.47 23.50
CA ARG A 148 4.75 10.18 24.51
C ARG A 148 3.89 11.05 25.42
#